data_AF-K0KZG6-F1
#
_entry.id   AF-K0KZG6-F1
#
_cell.length_a   1.000
_cell.length_b   1.000
_cell.length_c   1.000
_cell.angle_alpha   90.00
_cell.angle_beta   90.00
_cell.angle_gamma   90.00
#
_symmetry.space_group_name_H-M   'P 1'
#
loop_
_entity.id
_entity.type
_entity.pdbx_description
1 polymer ?
#
loop_
_entity_poly.entity_id
_entity_poly.type
_entity_poly.pdbx_seq_one_letter_code
_entity_poly.pdbx_strand_id
1 'polypeptide(L)'
;MRLSTVIIVQGLLLSGIIASPIAAPEFSEDSTDISLAADSKQQYNLCFEQTKSENCYQHSVEACVKKHKENKDPDADAFCSFWCSEIKTVDDCKSLKKSLNYNPSFACDEQKYC
;
A
#
# COMPACT_ATOMS: atom_id res chain seq x y z
N MET A 1 6.78 -51.47 33.53
CA MET A 1 7.71 -51.89 32.45
C MET A 1 7.68 -50.82 31.36
N ARG A 2 8.86 -50.42 30.89
CA ARG A 2 9.07 -49.44 29.80
C ARG A 2 8.81 -50.10 28.45
N LEU A 3 8.22 -49.38 27.50
CA LEU A 3 8.40 -49.59 26.07
C LEU A 3 8.47 -48.22 25.38
N SER A 4 9.72 -47.76 25.24
CA SER A 4 10.12 -46.77 24.24
C SER A 4 10.04 -47.41 22.86
N THR A 5 9.62 -46.66 21.83
CA THR A 5 10.30 -46.51 20.53
C THR A 5 9.40 -45.83 19.50
N VAL A 6 9.67 -44.55 19.21
CA VAL A 6 9.57 -44.04 17.84
C VAL A 6 10.77 -43.11 17.60
N ILE A 7 11.73 -43.62 16.84
CA ILE A 7 12.78 -42.87 16.15
C ILE A 7 12.28 -42.69 14.72
N ILE A 8 12.08 -41.45 14.27
CA ILE A 8 12.06 -41.12 12.83
C ILE A 8 12.86 -39.83 12.65
N VAL A 9 14.13 -40.05 12.30
CA VAL A 9 14.91 -39.41 11.24
C VAL A 9 14.29 -38.13 10.65
N GLN A 10 15.00 -37.01 10.79
CA GLN A 10 15.58 -36.31 9.64
C GLN A 10 16.46 -35.17 10.15
N GLY A 11 17.77 -35.34 9.97
CA GLY A 11 18.67 -34.22 9.98
C GLY A 11 18.36 -33.33 8.79
N LEU A 12 18.21 -32.04 9.05
CA LEU A 12 18.63 -31.02 8.12
C LEU A 12 19.28 -29.90 8.93
N LEU A 13 20.61 -30.03 9.02
CA LEU A 13 21.51 -28.90 9.10
C LEU A 13 21.11 -27.89 8.04
N LEU A 14 20.86 -26.65 8.43
CA LEU A 14 21.19 -25.47 7.61
C LEU A 14 21.16 -24.24 8.51
N SER A 15 22.31 -23.99 9.12
CA SER A 15 22.70 -22.71 9.68
C SER A 15 22.66 -21.66 8.57
N GLY A 16 21.52 -20.97 8.43
CA GLY A 16 21.37 -19.80 7.59
C GLY A 16 21.65 -18.54 8.39
N ILE A 17 22.90 -18.10 8.42
CA ILE A 17 23.27 -16.72 8.76
C ILE A 17 22.75 -15.80 7.65
N ILE A 18 21.61 -15.15 7.88
CA ILE A 18 21.22 -13.97 7.08
C ILE A 18 22.02 -12.78 7.58
N ALA A 19 23.21 -12.59 7.00
CA ALA A 19 23.85 -11.28 6.97
C ALA A 19 23.14 -10.45 5.89
N SER A 20 22.01 -9.84 6.25
CA SER A 20 21.39 -8.82 5.39
C SER A 20 22.10 -7.49 5.62
N PRO A 21 22.66 -6.85 4.57
CA PRO A 21 23.18 -5.51 4.70
C PRO A 21 22.05 -4.55 5.10
N ILE A 22 22.35 -3.69 6.06
CA ILE A 22 21.59 -2.47 6.34
C ILE A 22 21.71 -1.60 5.09
N ALA A 23 20.62 -1.52 4.34
CA ALA A 23 20.36 -0.37 3.50
C ALA A 23 19.23 0.39 4.21
N ALA A 24 19.59 1.40 4.99
CA ALA A 24 18.67 2.49 5.24
C ALA A 24 18.32 3.06 3.86
N PRO A 25 17.03 3.25 3.50
CA PRO A 25 16.73 4.17 2.43
C PRO A 25 17.24 5.53 2.89
N GLU A 26 18.28 6.02 2.21
CA GLU A 26 18.59 7.44 2.24
C GLU A 26 17.33 8.14 1.74
N PHE A 27 16.65 8.83 2.66
CA PHE A 27 15.62 9.81 2.33
C PHE A 27 16.32 10.98 1.64
N SER A 28 16.71 10.76 0.39
CA SER A 28 17.05 11.82 -0.55
C SER A 28 15.74 12.47 -0.98
N GLU A 29 15.55 13.65 -0.41
CA GLU A 29 15.02 14.87 -0.98
C GLU A 29 14.34 14.76 -2.36
N ASP A 30 13.11 15.27 -2.38
CA ASP A 30 12.56 16.10 -3.45
C ASP A 30 12.46 15.45 -4.84
N SER A 31 11.31 14.82 -5.09
CA SER A 31 10.71 14.85 -6.42
C SER A 31 9.23 15.10 -6.28
N THR A 32 8.89 16.38 -6.27
CA THR A 32 7.56 16.86 -6.59
C THR A 32 7.35 16.66 -8.09
N ASP A 33 7.13 15.42 -8.52
CA ASP A 33 6.69 15.13 -9.88
C ASP A 33 5.23 14.67 -9.83
N ILE A 34 4.36 15.67 -9.61
CA ILE A 34 3.01 15.63 -10.16
C ILE A 34 3.19 15.66 -11.69
N SER A 35 3.48 14.50 -12.27
CA SER A 35 3.33 14.27 -13.69
C SER A 35 1.84 14.23 -13.99
N LEU A 36 1.26 15.42 -14.18
CA LEU A 36 0.03 15.65 -14.94
C LEU A 36 0.33 15.29 -16.41
N ALA A 37 0.43 13.99 -16.70
CA ALA A 37 0.41 13.48 -18.05
C ALA A 37 -1.06 13.43 -18.51
N ALA A 38 -1.43 14.43 -19.30
CA ALA A 38 -2.67 14.46 -20.04
C ALA A 38 -2.80 13.23 -20.97
N ASP A 39 -4.03 12.74 -21.09
CA ASP A 39 -4.53 11.89 -22.18
C ASP A 39 -4.08 10.42 -22.27
N SER A 40 -3.76 9.79 -21.14
CA SER A 40 -3.77 8.34 -21.02
C SER A 40 -4.75 7.97 -19.92
N LYS A 41 -5.74 7.10 -20.17
CA LYS A 41 -6.59 6.53 -19.11
C LYS A 41 -5.68 5.93 -18.05
N GLN A 42 -5.52 6.63 -16.92
CA GLN A 42 -4.58 6.25 -15.89
C GLN A 42 -5.11 4.97 -15.24
N GLN A 43 -4.47 3.83 -15.56
CA GLN A 43 -4.78 2.54 -14.96
C GLN A 43 -3.90 2.35 -13.73
N TYR A 44 -4.53 2.38 -12.57
CA TYR A 44 -3.96 2.05 -11.28
C TYR A 44 -4.10 0.55 -10.99
N ASN A 45 -3.13 0.01 -10.26
CA ASN A 45 -3.25 -1.29 -9.62
C ASN A 45 -3.79 -1.09 -8.19
N LEU A 46 -5.11 -1.18 -8.05
CA LEU A 46 -5.82 -1.05 -6.79
C LEU A 46 -5.89 -2.41 -6.06
N CYS A 47 -4.70 -2.93 -5.75
CA CYS A 47 -4.50 -4.16 -5.00
C CYS A 47 -3.56 -3.87 -3.83
N PHE A 48 -4.09 -3.31 -2.74
CA PHE A 48 -3.30 -2.98 -1.56
C PHE A 48 -4.09 -3.17 -0.27
N GLU A 49 -3.36 -3.62 0.76
CA GLU A 49 -3.87 -3.69 2.13
C GLU A 49 -3.90 -2.30 2.77
N GLN A 50 -4.60 -2.20 3.89
CA GLN A 50 -4.70 -0.97 4.66
C GLN A 50 -3.32 -0.36 4.92
N THR A 51 -3.21 0.94 4.65
CA THR A 51 -2.00 1.78 4.70
C THR A 51 -0.81 1.35 3.84
N LYS A 52 -0.90 0.25 3.09
CA LYS A 52 0.22 -0.25 2.26
C LYS A 52 0.27 0.30 0.84
N SER A 53 -0.69 1.15 0.46
CA SER A 53 -0.62 1.83 -0.84
C SER A 53 0.59 2.75 -0.92
N GLU A 54 1.22 2.82 -2.08
CA GLU A 54 2.30 3.78 -2.39
C GLU A 54 1.83 5.23 -2.23
N ASN A 55 0.53 5.48 -2.40
CA ASN A 55 -0.09 6.80 -2.24
C ASN A 55 -0.48 7.10 -0.78
N CYS A 56 -0.29 6.17 0.15
CA CYS A 56 -0.50 6.40 1.58
C CYS A 56 0.81 6.85 2.24
N TYR A 57 1.04 8.17 2.28
CA TYR A 57 2.28 8.73 2.82
C TYR A 57 2.55 8.25 4.26
N GLN A 58 3.78 7.76 4.48
CA GLN A 58 4.23 7.17 5.76
C GLN A 58 3.30 6.08 6.31
N HIS A 59 2.52 5.41 5.47
CA HIS A 59 1.58 4.37 5.89
C HIS A 59 0.62 4.83 7.00
N SER A 60 0.24 6.11 6.99
CA SER A 60 -0.64 6.72 7.98
C SER A 60 -1.56 7.75 7.33
N VAL A 61 -2.86 7.64 7.59
CA VAL A 61 -3.86 8.63 7.16
C VAL A 61 -3.49 10.01 7.70
N GLU A 62 -3.11 10.11 8.97
CA GLU A 62 -2.79 11.38 9.60
C GLU A 62 -1.56 12.04 8.96
N ALA A 63 -0.49 11.27 8.73
CA ALA A 63 0.73 11.77 8.10
C ALA A 63 0.45 12.22 6.66
N CYS A 64 -0.34 11.44 5.92
CA CYS A 64 -0.78 11.80 4.57
C CYS A 64 -1.59 13.08 4.56
N VAL A 65 -2.62 13.19 5.40
CA VAL A 65 -3.48 14.37 5.48
C VAL A 65 -2.67 15.61 5.83
N LYS A 66 -1.75 15.50 6.80
CA LYS A 66 -0.87 16.61 7.19
C LYS A 66 -0.04 17.09 5.99
N LYS A 67 0.61 16.16 5.28
CA LYS A 67 1.44 16.48 4.10
C LYS A 67 0.64 17.14 2.98
N HIS A 68 -0.56 16.63 2.69
CA HIS A 68 -1.44 17.20 1.66
C HIS A 68 -2.01 18.56 2.07
N LYS A 69 -2.34 18.77 3.36
CA LYS A 69 -2.77 20.07 3.88
C LYS A 69 -1.66 21.12 3.85
N GLU A 70 -0.41 20.73 4.09
CA GLU A 70 0.75 21.61 3.90
C GLU A 70 0.84 22.10 2.44
N ASN A 71 0.47 21.23 1.49
CA ASN A 71 0.37 21.55 0.05
C ASN A 71 -0.95 22.24 -0.35
N LYS A 72 -1.82 22.58 0.62
CA LYS A 72 -3.14 23.20 0.41
C LYS A 72 -4.08 22.38 -0.48
N ASP A 73 -3.95 21.06 -0.45
CA ASP A 73 -4.88 20.16 -1.13
C ASP A 73 -6.24 20.17 -0.39
N PRO A 74 -7.33 20.64 -1.02
CA PRO A 74 -8.64 20.68 -0.39
C PRO A 74 -9.24 19.29 -0.17
N ASP A 75 -8.78 18.28 -0.91
CA ASP A 75 -9.30 16.91 -0.88
C ASP A 75 -8.40 15.97 -0.06
N ALA A 76 -7.44 16.52 0.71
CA ALA A 76 -6.46 15.77 1.50
C ALA A 76 -7.08 14.62 2.32
N ASP A 77 -8.18 14.90 3.05
CA ASP A 77 -8.85 13.92 3.90
C ASP A 77 -9.44 12.76 3.07
N ALA A 78 -10.10 13.06 1.94
CA ALA A 78 -10.71 12.06 1.07
C ALA A 78 -9.65 11.25 0.30
N PHE A 79 -8.64 11.92 -0.24
CA PHE A 79 -7.51 11.31 -0.93
C PHE A 79 -6.79 10.32 0.01
N CYS A 80 -6.33 10.80 1.16
CA CYS A 80 -5.57 9.99 2.10
C CYS A 80 -6.41 8.86 2.69
N SER A 81 -7.69 9.10 2.98
CA SER A 81 -8.58 8.03 3.45
C SER A 81 -8.77 6.95 2.39
N PHE A 82 -8.90 7.31 1.11
CA PHE A 82 -9.05 6.35 0.03
C PHE A 82 -7.76 5.52 -0.16
N TRP A 83 -6.63 6.19 -0.33
CA TRP A 83 -5.36 5.53 -0.63
C TRP A 83 -4.75 4.80 0.57
N CYS A 84 -5.09 5.17 1.80
CA CYS A 84 -4.67 4.41 2.99
C CYS A 84 -5.67 3.32 3.39
N SER A 85 -6.79 3.15 2.69
CA SER A 85 -7.74 2.05 2.95
C SER A 85 -7.28 0.76 2.28
N GLU A 86 -7.88 -0.36 2.68
CA GLU A 86 -7.73 -1.60 1.92
C GLU A 86 -8.61 -1.55 0.65
N ILE A 87 -8.03 -1.84 -0.51
CA ILE A 87 -8.73 -1.99 -1.78
C ILE A 87 -8.22 -3.23 -2.48
N LYS A 88 -9.10 -4.21 -2.64
CA LYS A 88 -8.80 -5.46 -3.35
C LYS A 88 -9.73 -5.73 -4.50
N THR A 89 -10.92 -5.11 -4.50
CA THR A 89 -11.96 -5.35 -5.50
C THR A 89 -12.56 -4.05 -6.05
N VAL A 90 -13.26 -4.16 -7.19
CA VAL A 90 -14.05 -3.05 -7.77
C VAL A 90 -15.07 -2.51 -6.77
N ASP A 91 -15.69 -3.38 -5.98
CA ASP A 91 -16.71 -3.00 -5.00
C ASP A 91 -16.11 -2.24 -3.81
N ASP A 92 -14.91 -2.58 -3.35
CA ASP A 92 -14.18 -1.81 -2.34
C ASP A 92 -13.93 -0.38 -2.85
N CYS A 93 -13.43 -0.25 -4.08
CA CYS A 93 -13.17 1.04 -4.71
C CYS A 93 -14.44 1.89 -4.80
N LYS A 94 -15.56 1.32 -5.28
CA LYS A 94 -16.83 2.04 -5.40
C LYS A 94 -17.40 2.44 -4.05
N SER A 95 -17.34 1.52 -3.08
CA SER A 95 -17.85 1.74 -1.73
C SER A 95 -17.08 2.85 -1.01
N LEU A 96 -15.74 2.85 -1.12
CA LEU A 96 -14.87 3.88 -0.54
C LEU A 96 -15.05 5.23 -1.23
N LYS A 97 -15.10 5.30 -2.57
CA LYS A 97 -15.37 6.57 -3.27
C LYS A 97 -16.68 7.19 -2.82
N LYS A 98 -17.73 6.37 -2.71
CA LYS A 98 -19.04 6.81 -2.26
C LYS A 98 -19.03 7.25 -0.80
N SER A 99 -18.42 6.50 0.11
CA SER A 99 -18.40 6.84 1.54
C SER A 99 -17.57 8.08 1.85
N LEU A 100 -16.48 8.28 1.11
CA LEU A 100 -15.56 9.40 1.28
C LEU A 100 -15.93 10.63 0.43
N ASN A 101 -16.98 10.54 -0.40
CA ASN A 101 -17.30 11.53 -1.43
C ASN A 101 -16.06 11.87 -2.30
N TYR A 102 -15.22 10.87 -2.56
CA TYR A 102 -13.98 11.02 -3.31
C TYR A 102 -14.24 10.82 -4.80
N ASN A 103 -14.05 11.87 -5.59
CA ASN A 103 -14.38 11.91 -7.02
C ASN A 103 -13.12 12.11 -7.90
N PRO A 104 -12.17 11.16 -7.91
CA PRO A 104 -11.02 11.26 -8.79
C PRO A 104 -11.44 11.05 -10.25
N SER A 105 -10.59 11.48 -11.19
CA SER A 105 -10.85 11.41 -12.64
C SER A 105 -10.96 9.99 -13.20
N PHE A 106 -10.50 8.96 -12.49
CA PHE A 106 -10.52 7.57 -12.94
C PHE A 106 -11.80 6.82 -12.51
N ALA A 107 -12.27 5.89 -13.34
CA ALA A 107 -13.39 4.99 -13.00
C ALA A 107 -12.87 3.70 -12.32
N CYS A 108 -13.57 3.17 -11.31
CA CYS A 108 -13.18 1.92 -10.63
C CYS A 108 -13.23 0.71 -11.59
N ASP A 109 -14.23 0.65 -12.47
CA ASP A 109 -14.43 -0.48 -13.40
C ASP A 109 -13.28 -0.66 -14.42
N GLU A 110 -12.43 0.34 -14.60
CA GLU A 110 -11.30 0.32 -15.55
C GLU A 110 -9.95 0.03 -14.88
N GLN A 111 -9.93 -0.20 -13.56
CA GLN A 111 -8.70 -0.42 -12.78
C GLN A 111 -8.36 -1.90 -12.66
N LYS A 112 -7.09 -2.17 -12.32
CA LYS A 112 -6.64 -3.51 -11.99
C LYS A 112 -6.79 -3.73 -10.49
N TYR A 113 -7.07 -4.97 -10.13
CA TYR A 113 -7.35 -5.41 -8.78
C TYR A 113 -6.60 -6.72 -8.51
N CYS A 114 -6.61 -7.15 -7.25
CA CYS A 114 -6.37 -8.56 -6.95
C CYS A 114 -7.61 -9.37 -7.40
#